data_AF-A0A2V8LMX5-F1
#
_entry.id   AF-A0A2V8LMX5-F1
#
_cell.length_a   1.000
_cell.length_b   1.000
_cell.length_c   1.000
_cell.angle_alpha   90.00
_cell.angle_beta   90.00
_cell.angle_gamma   90.00
#
_symmetry.space_group_name_H-M   'P 1'
#
loop_
_entity.id
_entity.type
_entity.pdbx_description
1 polymer ?
#
loop_
_entity_poly.entity_id
_entity_poly.type
_entity_poly.pdbx_seq_one_letter_code
_entity_poly.pdbx_strand_id
1 'polypeptide(L)'
;MDDPASYYFAFLVGGSPFPTTLIKVAGKLLGVLFFVAANGFFVGAEFALVSVRRTRLEARAAAGSRRARAALRLTGNPTLFISATQLGITIASLALGWIGEPIIASLLQPIALR
;
A
#
# COMPACT_ATOMS: atom_id res chain seq x y z
N MET A 1 -9.05 -4.82 -46.40
CA MET A 1 -7.85 -4.39 -47.14
C MET A 1 -6.86 -3.98 -46.08
N ASP A 2 -6.26 -4.98 -45.43
CA ASP A 2 -5.33 -4.78 -44.32
C ASP A 2 -4.01 -4.27 -44.88
N ASP A 3 -3.72 -2.98 -44.69
CA ASP A 3 -2.49 -2.42 -45.17
C ASP A 3 -1.31 -2.93 -44.30
N PRO A 4 -0.16 -3.28 -44.91
CA PRO A 4 1.01 -3.74 -44.17
C PRO A 4 1.69 -2.60 -43.38
N ALA A 5 1.36 -1.34 -43.68
CA ALA A 5 1.95 -0.16 -43.05
C ALA A 5 1.43 0.07 -41.61
N SER A 6 0.18 -0.30 -41.32
CA SER A 6 -0.42 -0.23 -39.97
C SER A 6 0.33 -1.12 -38.96
N TYR A 7 0.84 -2.28 -39.39
CA TYR A 7 1.67 -3.16 -38.54
C TYR A 7 3.03 -2.54 -38.21
N TYR A 8 3.67 -1.84 -39.16
CA TYR A 8 4.92 -1.12 -38.90
C TYR A 8 4.69 0.13 -38.04
N PHE A 9 3.56 0.82 -38.20
CA PHE A 9 3.18 1.94 -37.34
C PHE A 9 2.90 1.49 -35.90
N ALA A 10 2.23 0.35 -35.71
CA ALA A 10 2.02 -0.27 -34.39
C ALA A 10 3.34 -0.76 -33.74
N PHE A 11 4.31 -1.23 -34.54
CA PHE A 11 5.63 -1.65 -34.06
C PHE A 11 6.57 -0.47 -33.75
N LEU A 12 6.45 0.65 -34.48
CA LEU A 12 7.23 1.87 -34.24
C LEU A 12 6.68 2.72 -33.08
N VAL A 13 5.35 2.73 -32.87
CA VAL A 13 4.71 3.36 -31.71
C VAL A 13 4.77 2.44 -30.47
N GLY A 14 4.89 1.11 -30.67
CA GLY A 14 4.99 0.08 -29.64
C GLY A 14 6.43 -0.32 -29.29
N GLY A 15 7.16 0.57 -28.60
CA GLY A 15 8.56 0.35 -28.23
C GLY A 15 8.85 -0.90 -27.35
N SER A 16 9.75 -1.74 -27.88
CA SER A 16 10.58 -2.83 -27.32
C SER A 16 10.01 -4.26 -27.19
N PRO A 17 10.67 -5.28 -27.81
CA PRO A 17 10.32 -6.70 -27.72
C PRO A 17 10.91 -7.38 -26.46
N PHE A 18 10.59 -6.84 -25.27
CA PHE A 18 11.09 -7.19 -23.91
C PHE A 18 12.43 -6.54 -23.51
N PRO A 19 12.41 -5.48 -22.67
CA PRO A 19 12.69 -5.59 -21.22
C PRO A 19 11.78 -4.69 -20.34
N THR A 20 10.83 -3.96 -20.92
CA THR A 20 9.98 -3.02 -20.19
C THR A 20 8.81 -3.70 -19.47
N THR A 21 8.30 -4.83 -19.96
CA THR A 21 7.20 -5.58 -19.34
C THR A 21 7.59 -6.18 -17.99
N LEU A 22 8.79 -6.76 -17.87
CA LEU A 22 9.27 -7.31 -16.61
C LEU A 22 9.47 -6.21 -15.57
N ILE A 23 10.03 -5.08 -15.97
CA ILE A 23 10.19 -3.89 -15.12
C ILE A 23 8.82 -3.34 -14.69
N LYS A 24 7.84 -3.30 -15.59
CA LYS A 24 6.45 -2.89 -15.29
C LYS A 24 5.78 -3.84 -14.31
N VAL A 25 5.94 -5.15 -14.47
CA VAL A 25 5.37 -6.17 -13.57
C VAL A 25 6.06 -6.12 -12.21
N ALA A 26 7.39 -6.05 -12.17
CA ALA A 26 8.16 -5.89 -10.94
C ALA A 26 7.77 -4.60 -10.20
N GLY A 27 7.61 -3.48 -10.92
CA GLY A 27 7.13 -2.22 -10.35
C GLY A 27 5.73 -2.32 -9.76
N LYS A 28 4.80 -3.01 -10.43
CA LYS A 28 3.45 -3.27 -9.89
C LYS A 28 3.49 -4.15 -8.63
N LEU A 29 4.29 -5.22 -8.63
CA LEU A 29 4.45 -6.11 -7.48
C LEU A 29 5.09 -5.39 -6.29
N LEU A 30 6.08 -4.54 -6.54
CA LEU A 30 6.67 -3.69 -5.50
C LEU A 30 5.65 -2.70 -4.92
N GLY A 31 4.81 -2.12 -5.77
CA GLY A 31 3.69 -1.26 -5.33
C GLY A 31 2.70 -2.02 -4.44
N VAL A 32 2.27 -3.21 -4.88
CA VAL A 32 1.39 -4.09 -4.09
C VAL A 32 2.02 -4.44 -2.75
N LEU A 33 3.28 -4.88 -2.75
CA LEU A 33 4.01 -5.24 -1.53
C LEU A 33 4.13 -4.04 -0.58
N PHE A 34 4.41 -2.85 -1.13
CA PHE A 34 4.46 -1.61 -0.36
C PHE A 34 3.11 -1.31 0.31
N PHE A 35 2.00 -1.35 -0.43
CA PHE A 35 0.68 -1.08 0.14
C PHE A 35 0.25 -2.15 1.16
N VAL A 36 0.60 -3.43 0.94
CA VAL A 36 0.36 -4.50 1.92
C VAL A 36 1.17 -4.26 3.20
N ALA A 37 2.46 -3.93 3.06
CA ALA A 37 3.31 -3.60 4.19
C ALA A 37 2.83 -2.35 4.93
N ALA A 38 2.35 -1.34 4.21
CA ALA A 38 1.76 -0.14 4.81
C ALA A 38 0.51 -0.49 5.64
N ASN A 39 -0.41 -1.29 5.11
CA ASN A 39 -1.56 -1.79 5.86
C ASN A 39 -1.13 -2.56 7.12
N GLY A 40 -0.16 -3.47 6.99
CA GLY A 40 0.41 -4.21 8.12
C GLY A 40 1.06 -3.30 9.17
N PHE A 41 1.74 -2.22 8.74
CA PHE A 41 2.30 -1.21 9.64
C PHE A 41 1.21 -0.47 10.42
N PHE A 42 0.13 -0.04 9.77
CA PHE A 42 -0.97 0.64 10.47
C PHE A 42 -1.65 -0.26 11.50
N VAL A 43 -1.91 -1.52 11.16
CA VAL A 43 -2.46 -2.52 12.09
C VAL A 43 -1.50 -2.77 13.25
N GLY A 44 -0.21 -2.93 12.96
CA GLY A 44 0.81 -3.10 13.99
C GLY A 44 0.92 -1.90 14.92
N ALA A 45 0.76 -0.69 14.40
CA ALA A 45 0.77 0.54 15.19
C ALA A 45 -0.45 0.66 16.12
N GLU A 46 -1.63 0.28 15.64
CA GLU A 46 -2.86 0.19 16.45
C GLU A 46 -2.71 -0.84 17.58
N PHE A 47 -2.21 -2.05 17.26
CA PHE A 47 -1.99 -3.10 18.25
C PHE A 47 -0.90 -2.71 19.26
N ALA A 48 0.16 -2.04 18.82
CA ALA A 48 1.21 -1.51 19.69
C ALA A 48 0.63 -0.48 20.68
N LEU A 49 -0.24 0.42 20.22
CA LEU A 49 -0.89 1.41 21.09
C LEU A 49 -1.78 0.73 22.14
N VAL A 50 -2.56 -0.28 21.75
CA VAL A 50 -3.46 -1.00 22.66
C VAL A 50 -2.67 -1.86 23.67
N SER A 51 -1.54 -2.44 23.25
CA SER A 51 -0.72 -3.31 24.11
C SER A 51 0.14 -2.55 25.12
N VAL A 52 0.42 -1.27 24.91
CA VAL A 52 1.39 -0.54 25.72
C VAL A 52 0.80 -0.14 27.08
N ARG A 53 1.53 -0.44 28.15
CA ARG A 53 1.12 -0.03 29.51
C ARG A 53 1.52 1.41 29.77
N ARG A 54 0.53 2.26 30.02
CA ARG A 54 0.71 3.70 30.30
C ARG A 54 1.73 3.98 31.41
N THR A 55 1.70 3.21 32.51
CA THR A 55 2.64 3.34 33.64
C THR A 55 4.10 3.13 33.24
N ARG A 56 4.39 2.22 32.30
CA ARG A 56 5.76 2.01 31.79
C ARG A 56 6.22 3.19 30.91
N LEU A 57 5.29 3.77 30.14
CA LEU A 57 5.54 4.96 29.33
C LEU A 57 5.83 6.19 30.21
N GLU A 58 5.06 6.38 31.28
CA GLU A 58 5.24 7.45 32.27
C GLU A 58 6.63 7.36 32.93
N ALA A 59 7.02 6.17 33.39
CA ALA A 59 8.36 5.95 33.96
C ALA A 59 9.49 6.30 32.96
N ARG A 60 9.36 5.88 31.69
CA ARG A 60 10.34 6.21 30.64
C ARG A 60 10.34 7.68 30.25
N ALA A 61 9.19 8.34 30.29
CA ALA A 61 9.04 9.76 30.00
C ALA A 61 9.67 10.62 31.12
N ALA A 62 9.49 10.21 32.38
CA ALA A 62 10.13 10.80 33.55
C ALA A 62 11.67 10.63 33.50
N ALA A 63 12.16 9.50 33.01
CA ALA A 63 13.59 9.26 32.74
C ALA A 63 14.18 10.06 31.56
N GLY A 64 13.43 11.03 31.01
CA GLY A 64 13.93 11.95 29.99
C GLY A 64 13.67 11.56 28.54
N SER A 65 13.10 10.38 28.25
CA SER A 65 12.88 9.92 26.87
C SER A 65 11.83 10.76 26.13
N ARG A 66 12.28 11.47 25.09
CA ARG A 66 11.41 12.24 24.18
C ARG A 66 10.38 11.34 23.47
N ARG A 67 10.80 10.14 23.06
CA ARG A 67 9.91 9.16 22.41
C ARG A 67 8.81 8.68 23.36
N ALA A 68 9.15 8.43 24.62
CA ALA A 68 8.17 8.03 25.63
C ALA A 68 7.16 9.13 25.93
N ARG A 69 7.59 10.41 25.98
CA ARG A 69 6.66 11.55 26.11
C ARG A 69 5.68 11.65 24.93
N ALA A 70 6.16 11.45 23.70
CA ALA A 70 5.30 11.47 22.51
C ALA A 70 4.29 10.31 22.53
N ALA A 71 4.74 9.09 22.79
CA ALA A 71 3.86 7.92 22.89
C ALA A 71 2.87 8.02 24.06
N LEU A 72 3.25 8.66 25.18
CA LEU A 72 2.35 8.95 26.29
C LEU A 72 1.24 9.93 25.91
N ARG A 73 1.54 10.94 25.08
CA ARG A 73 0.52 11.85 24.53
C ARG A 73 -0.45 11.13 23.62
N LEU A 74 0.05 10.23 22.75
CA LEU A 74 -0.78 9.43 21.84
C LEU A 74 -1.69 8.46 22.61
N THR A 75 -1.18 7.80 23.65
CA THR A 75 -2.01 6.96 24.54
C THR A 75 -3.00 7.77 25.40
N GLY A 76 -2.81 9.09 25.53
CA GLY A 76 -3.75 9.99 26.19
C GLY A 76 -5.00 10.30 25.36
N ASN A 77 -4.93 10.19 24.02
CA ASN A 77 -6.07 10.32 23.13
C ASN A 77 -6.04 9.20 22.07
N PRO A 78 -6.34 7.95 22.47
CA PRO A 78 -6.24 6.79 21.59
C PRO A 78 -7.23 6.86 20.43
N THR A 79 -8.41 7.46 20.64
CA THR A 79 -9.44 7.60 19.60
C THR A 79 -8.91 8.34 18.38
N LEU A 80 -8.21 9.47 18.57
CA LEU A 80 -7.65 10.24 17.46
C LEU A 80 -6.60 9.44 16.67
N PHE A 81 -5.76 8.67 17.37
CA PHE A 81 -4.76 7.82 16.74
C PHE A 81 -5.41 6.70 15.93
N ILE A 82 -6.38 6.00 16.52
CA ILE A 82 -7.12 4.90 15.88
C ILE A 82 -7.87 5.41 14.65
N SER A 83 -8.53 6.57 14.73
CA SER A 83 -9.22 7.15 13.58
C SER A 83 -8.24 7.52 12.45
N ALA A 84 -7.05 8.03 12.79
CA ALA A 84 -6.02 8.34 11.79
C ALA A 84 -5.45 7.08 11.12
N THR A 85 -5.21 5.99 11.88
CA THR A 85 -4.73 4.72 11.32
C THR A 85 -5.79 4.06 10.44
N GLN A 86 -7.06 4.07 10.84
CA GLN A 86 -8.17 3.53 10.04
C GLN A 86 -8.41 4.30 8.74
N LEU A 87 -8.27 5.63 8.76
CA LEU A 87 -8.29 6.44 7.55
C LEU A 87 -7.11 6.09 6.64
N GLY A 88 -5.92 5.91 7.21
CA GLY A 88 -4.72 5.47 6.48
C GLY A 88 -4.90 4.10 5.81
N ILE A 89 -5.46 3.12 6.54
CA ILE A 89 -5.79 1.78 6.02
C ILE A 89 -6.79 1.88 4.86
N THR A 90 -7.81 2.72 5.01
CA THR A 90 -8.82 2.95 3.95
C THR A 90 -8.17 3.49 2.69
N ILE A 91 -7.37 4.56 2.80
CA ILE A 91 -6.67 5.18 1.66
C ILE A 91 -5.71 4.18 1.00
N ALA A 92 -4.95 3.43 1.80
CA ALA A 92 -4.03 2.42 1.29
C ALA A 92 -4.77 1.27 0.58
N SER A 93 -5.92 0.85 1.10
CA SER A 93 -6.76 -0.20 0.50
C SER A 93 -7.40 0.25 -0.80
N LEU A 94 -7.88 1.51 -0.87
CA LEU A 94 -8.40 2.09 -2.11
C LEU A 94 -7.31 2.21 -3.18
N ALA A 95 -6.11 2.67 -2.81
CA ALA A 95 -4.97 2.76 -3.73
C ALA A 95 -4.54 1.36 -4.23
N LEU A 96 -4.51 0.36 -3.35
CA LEU A 96 -4.23 -1.02 -3.72
C LEU A 96 -5.30 -1.57 -4.69
N GLY A 97 -6.57 -1.27 -4.43
CA GLY A 97 -7.69 -1.63 -5.30
C GLY A 97 -7.54 -1.03 -6.69
N TRP A 98 -7.21 0.26 -6.79
CA TRP A 98 -7.01 0.95 -8.07
C TRP A 98 -5.84 0.37 -8.88
N ILE A 99 -4.74 0.00 -8.20
CA ILE A 99 -3.60 -0.66 -8.86
C ILE A 99 -3.93 -2.11 -9.23
N GLY A 100 -4.73 -2.79 -8.41
CA GLY A 100 -5.12 -4.19 -8.56
C GLY A 100 -6.20 -4.43 -9.62
N GLU A 101 -7.10 -3.47 -9.83
CA GLU A 101 -8.21 -3.53 -10.80
C GLU A 101 -7.77 -4.00 -12.20
N PRO A 102 -6.78 -3.39 -12.87
CA PRO A 102 -6.36 -3.83 -14.21
C PRO A 102 -5.77 -5.25 -14.21
N ILE A 103 -5.20 -5.69 -13.08
CA ILE A 103 -4.62 -7.03 -12.94
C ILE A 103 -5.75 -8.05 -12.80
N ILE A 104 -6.70 -7.82 -11.90
CA ILE A 104 -7.86 -8.71 -11.67
C ILE A 104 -8.75 -8.77 -12.92
N ALA A 105 -9.00 -7.65 -13.59
CA ALA A 105 -9.79 -7.61 -14.83
C ALA A 105 -9.19 -8.50 -15.93
N SER A 106 -7.86 -8.47 -16.10
CA SER A 106 -7.17 -9.34 -17.07
C SER A 106 -7.22 -10.83 -16.71
N LEU A 107 -7.32 -11.17 -15.41
CA LEU A 107 -7.44 -12.55 -14.94
C LEU A 107 -8.87 -13.09 -15.06
N LEU A 108 -9.89 -12.24 -14.95
CA LEU A 108 -11.30 -12.63 -14.99
C LEU A 108 -11.89 -12.72 -16.40
N GLN A 109 -11.35 -11.99 -17.38
CA GLN A 109 -11.75 -12.07 -18.79
C GLN A 109 -11.94 -13.50 -19.34
N PRO A 110 -11.02 -14.47 -19.12
CA PRO A 110 -11.19 -15.83 -19.65
C PRO A 110 -12.30 -16.65 -18.98
N ILE A 111 -12.77 -16.27 -17.79
CA ILE A 111 -13.84 -16.96 -17.05
C ILE A 111 -15.21 -16.37 -17.40
N ALA A 112 -15.29 -15.06 -17.62
CA ALA A 112 -16.55 -14.38 -17.94
C ALA A 112 -17.04 -14.60 -19.40
N LEU A 113 -16.17 -15.08 -20.29
CA LEU A 113 -16.47 -15.35 -21.71
C LEU A 113 -16.65 -16.85 -22.02
N ARG A 114 -16.82 -17.70 -20.99
CA ARG A 114 -17.29 -19.09 -21.10
C ARG A 114 -18.68 -19.21 -20.50
#